data_AF-A0A522P936-F1
#
_entry.id   AF-A0A522P936-F1
#
_cell.length_a   1.000
_cell.length_b   1.000
_cell.length_c   1.000
_cell.angle_alpha   90.00
_cell.angle_beta   90.00
_cell.angle_gamma   90.00
#
_symmetry.space_group_name_H-M   'P 1'
#
loop_
_entity.id
_entity.type
_entity.pdbx_description
1 polymer ?
#
loop_
_entity_poly.entity_id
_entity_poly.type
_entity_poly.pdbx_seq_one_letter_code
_entity_poly.pdbx_strand_id
1 'polypeptide(L)'
;MSALVMPPHHHVRVKLSTRRVAEALERTFRVRGSRELLKVRSSFQLSAPELGQLFGVSRQAIDKWIERGVPTDRVVDVDRVAQVATTLEKIFKRQRLPAIVRGPMRGLDNRSIYDVLKTEGVRPIQGLFHMLGALVPGAEPIRAGESFERKDALTIAAR
;
A
#
# COMPACT_ATOMS: atom_id res chain seq x y z
N MET A 1 -35.30 51.82 -13.93
CA MET A 1 -35.02 50.57 -13.20
C MET A 1 -35.05 49.43 -14.21
N SER A 2 -33.90 49.01 -14.74
CA SER A 2 -33.81 47.95 -15.75
C SER A 2 -33.65 46.59 -15.09
N ALA A 3 -34.58 45.68 -15.35
CA ALA A 3 -34.50 44.30 -14.90
C ALA A 3 -33.57 43.50 -15.82
N LEU A 4 -32.52 42.93 -15.22
CA LEU A 4 -31.54 42.06 -15.87
C LEU A 4 -32.21 40.71 -16.19
N VAL A 5 -32.52 40.46 -17.46
CA VAL A 5 -33.02 39.16 -17.92
C VAL A 5 -31.84 38.18 -17.98
N MET A 6 -31.75 37.24 -17.04
CA MET A 6 -30.75 36.16 -17.10
C MET A 6 -31.11 35.14 -18.20
N PRO A 7 -30.12 34.65 -18.97
CA PRO A 7 -30.36 33.62 -19.98
C PRO A 7 -30.63 32.24 -19.34
N PRO A 8 -31.40 31.36 -20.00
CA PRO A 8 -31.76 30.06 -19.46
C PRO A 8 -30.56 29.12 -19.42
N HIS A 9 -30.22 28.61 -18.23
CA HIS A 9 -29.22 27.57 -18.06
C HIS A 9 -29.72 26.25 -18.67
N HIS A 10 -29.10 25.82 -19.77
CA HIS A 10 -29.31 24.48 -20.35
C HIS A 10 -28.72 23.42 -19.41
N HIS A 11 -29.57 22.67 -18.73
CA HIS A 11 -29.17 21.47 -18.02
C HIS A 11 -28.87 20.35 -19.03
N VAL A 12 -27.59 20.16 -19.36
CA VAL A 12 -27.13 18.99 -20.12
C VAL A 12 -27.25 17.76 -19.22
N ARG A 13 -28.35 17.02 -19.36
CA ARG A 13 -28.57 15.76 -18.63
C ARG A 13 -27.77 14.65 -19.31
N VAL A 14 -26.53 14.45 -18.88
CA VAL A 14 -25.68 13.36 -19.37
C VAL A 14 -26.26 12.03 -18.91
N LYS A 15 -26.85 11.25 -19.83
CA LYS A 15 -27.21 9.85 -19.59
C LYS A 15 -25.95 9.00 -19.67
N LEU A 16 -25.29 8.81 -18.53
CA LEU A 16 -24.18 7.88 -18.41
C LEU A 16 -24.72 6.44 -18.39
N SER A 17 -24.40 5.66 -19.41
CA SER A 17 -24.66 4.21 -19.36
C SER A 17 -23.64 3.54 -18.45
N THR A 18 -24.07 2.54 -17.67
CA THR A 18 -23.19 1.78 -16.76
C THR A 18 -21.95 1.23 -17.47
N ARG A 19 -22.11 0.81 -18.74
CA ARG A 19 -21.01 0.34 -19.58
C ARG A 19 -19.99 1.44 -19.91
N ARG A 20 -20.43 2.66 -20.23
CA ARG A 20 -19.51 3.78 -20.51
C ARG A 20 -18.83 4.29 -19.25
N VAL A 21 -19.50 4.26 -18.11
CA VAL A 21 -18.89 4.54 -16.81
C VAL A 21 -17.83 3.49 -16.50
N ALA A 22 -18.13 2.21 -16.69
CA ALA A 22 -17.16 1.13 -16.51
C ALA A 22 -15.96 1.29 -17.45
N GLU A 23 -16.16 1.52 -18.75
CA GLU A 23 -15.07 1.72 -19.73
C GLU A 23 -14.24 2.99 -19.45
N ALA A 24 -14.87 4.08 -18.98
CA ALA A 24 -14.17 5.31 -18.60
C ALA A 24 -13.36 5.11 -17.33
N LEU A 25 -13.94 4.49 -16.30
CA LEU A 25 -13.23 4.09 -15.08
C LEU A 25 -12.08 3.14 -15.41
N GLU A 26 -12.28 2.15 -16.28
CA GLU A 26 -11.27 1.19 -16.71
C GLU A 26 -10.12 1.85 -17.51
N ARG A 27 -10.38 2.96 -18.23
CA ARG A 27 -9.31 3.79 -18.83
C ARG A 27 -8.57 4.63 -17.79
N THR A 28 -9.27 5.24 -16.84
CA THR A 28 -8.65 6.07 -15.79
C THR A 28 -7.88 5.23 -14.77
N PHE A 29 -8.32 3.99 -14.54
CA PHE A 29 -7.71 3.04 -13.62
C PHE A 29 -6.71 2.08 -14.26
N ARG A 30 -6.56 2.10 -15.60
CA ARG A 30 -5.58 1.29 -16.35
C ARG A 30 -4.12 1.48 -15.89
N VAL A 31 -3.85 2.48 -15.05
CA VAL A 31 -2.54 2.77 -14.45
C VAL A 31 -2.58 2.83 -12.92
N ARG A 32 -3.75 2.72 -12.27
CA ARG A 32 -3.82 2.78 -10.79
C ARG A 32 -3.29 1.50 -10.17
N GLY A 33 -2.62 1.65 -9.04
CA GLY A 33 -2.11 0.52 -8.24
C GLY A 33 -0.85 -0.14 -8.81
N SER A 34 -0.49 0.07 -10.09
CA SER A 34 0.71 -0.54 -10.67
C SER A 34 1.99 0.05 -10.08
N ARG A 35 2.02 1.35 -9.81
CA ARG A 35 3.14 2.01 -9.11
C ARG A 35 3.30 1.47 -7.70
N GLU A 36 2.21 1.32 -6.98
CA GLU A 36 2.15 0.78 -5.62
C GLU A 36 2.59 -0.69 -5.60
N LEU A 37 2.14 -1.49 -6.58
CA LEU A 37 2.55 -2.87 -6.78
C LEU A 37 4.07 -2.97 -7.05
N LEU A 38 4.59 -2.13 -7.95
CA LEU A 38 6.03 -2.08 -8.25
C LEU A 38 6.85 -1.59 -7.06
N LYS A 39 6.30 -0.68 -6.25
CA LYS A 39 6.92 -0.28 -4.99
C LYS A 39 7.06 -1.49 -4.07
N VAL A 40 5.97 -2.19 -3.75
CA VAL A 40 5.99 -3.40 -2.92
C VAL A 40 7.02 -4.41 -3.45
N ARG A 41 6.98 -4.69 -4.75
CA ARG A 41 7.94 -5.56 -5.43
C ARG A 41 9.38 -5.16 -5.15
N SER A 42 9.70 -3.88 -5.32
CA SER A 42 11.07 -3.37 -5.19
C SER A 42 11.54 -3.24 -3.74
N SER A 43 10.66 -2.85 -2.81
CA SER A 43 10.99 -2.64 -1.40
C SER A 43 11.23 -3.96 -0.70
N PHE A 44 10.41 -4.97 -0.99
CA PHE A 44 10.50 -6.29 -0.39
C PHE A 44 11.34 -7.27 -1.22
N GLN A 45 11.75 -6.87 -2.42
CA GLN A 45 12.44 -7.72 -3.41
C GLN A 45 11.68 -9.03 -3.65
N LEU A 46 10.39 -8.91 -3.95
CA LEU A 46 9.53 -10.04 -4.26
C LEU A 46 9.58 -10.35 -5.76
N SER A 47 9.57 -11.63 -6.08
CA SER A 47 9.30 -12.15 -7.41
C SER A 47 7.80 -12.06 -7.74
N ALA A 48 7.44 -12.18 -9.02
CA ALA A 48 6.04 -12.25 -9.45
C ALA A 48 5.22 -13.38 -8.78
N PRO A 49 5.73 -14.61 -8.59
CA PRO A 49 4.99 -15.63 -7.84
C PRO A 49 4.82 -15.30 -6.35
N GLU A 50 5.81 -14.70 -5.69
CA GLU A 50 5.67 -14.25 -4.29
C GLU A 50 4.62 -13.13 -4.16
N LEU A 51 4.57 -12.18 -5.11
CA LEU A 51 3.49 -11.20 -5.16
C LEU A 51 2.13 -11.86 -5.37
N GLY A 52 2.06 -12.90 -6.20
CA GLY A 52 0.84 -13.67 -6.41
C GLY A 52 0.34 -14.28 -5.11
N GLN A 53 1.24 -14.92 -4.35
CA GLN A 53 0.93 -15.45 -3.02
C GLN A 53 0.48 -14.35 -2.04
N LEU A 54 1.18 -13.21 -2.03
CA LEU A 54 0.87 -12.07 -1.15
C LEU A 54 -0.54 -11.52 -1.37
N PHE A 55 -0.99 -11.45 -2.63
CA PHE A 55 -2.31 -10.91 -3.00
C PHE A 55 -3.37 -11.98 -3.25
N GLY A 56 -3.05 -13.27 -3.08
CA GLY A 56 -3.96 -14.39 -3.32
C GLY A 56 -4.38 -14.53 -4.79
N VAL A 57 -3.46 -14.26 -5.73
CA VAL A 57 -3.69 -14.34 -7.18
C VAL A 57 -2.58 -15.11 -7.90
N SER A 58 -2.81 -15.49 -9.16
CA SER A 58 -1.77 -16.19 -9.94
C SER A 58 -0.63 -15.26 -10.35
N ARG A 59 0.55 -15.82 -10.62
CA ARG A 59 1.69 -15.08 -11.22
C ARG A 59 1.27 -14.34 -12.49
N GLN A 60 0.49 -14.97 -13.36
CA GLN A 60 0.03 -14.36 -14.62
C GLN A 60 -0.90 -13.17 -14.37
N ALA A 61 -1.68 -13.18 -13.28
CA ALA A 61 -2.47 -12.03 -12.88
C ALA A 61 -1.57 -10.86 -12.46
N ILE A 62 -0.49 -11.11 -11.72
CA ILE A 62 0.51 -10.09 -11.36
C ILE A 62 1.15 -9.49 -12.61
N ASP A 63 1.59 -10.32 -13.57
CA ASP A 63 2.18 -9.82 -14.82
C ASP A 63 1.18 -8.91 -15.56
N LYS A 64 -0.09 -9.33 -15.65
CA LYS A 64 -1.16 -8.49 -16.22
C LYS A 64 -1.39 -7.20 -15.43
N TRP A 65 -1.32 -7.22 -14.10
CA TRP A 65 -1.51 -6.02 -13.28
C TRP A 65 -0.38 -5.01 -13.45
N ILE A 66 0.85 -5.50 -13.66
CA ILE A 66 2.01 -4.64 -13.96
C ILE A 66 1.83 -3.96 -15.32
N GLU A 67 1.38 -4.70 -16.33
CA GLU A 67 1.20 -4.19 -17.69
C GLU A 67 -0.04 -3.29 -17.86
N ARG A 68 -1.16 -3.64 -17.20
CA ARG A 68 -2.49 -3.09 -17.49
C ARG A 68 -3.16 -2.38 -16.32
N GLY A 69 -2.47 -2.27 -15.18
CA GLY A 69 -3.01 -1.71 -13.95
C GLY A 69 -3.69 -2.75 -13.05
N VAL A 70 -3.85 -2.40 -11.78
CA VAL A 70 -4.48 -3.25 -10.78
C VAL A 70 -6.02 -3.11 -10.89
N PRO A 71 -6.79 -4.22 -10.83
CA PRO A 71 -8.25 -4.19 -10.81
C PRO A 71 -8.79 -3.29 -9.70
N THR A 72 -9.86 -2.54 -9.98
CA THR A 72 -10.40 -1.49 -9.09
C THR A 72 -10.71 -2.01 -7.67
N ASP A 73 -11.24 -3.22 -7.57
CA ASP A 73 -11.56 -3.91 -6.31
C ASP A 73 -10.30 -4.31 -5.51
N ARG A 74 -9.13 -4.36 -6.15
CA ARG A 74 -7.83 -4.71 -5.56
C ARG A 74 -6.90 -3.53 -5.31
N VAL A 75 -7.19 -2.36 -5.88
CA VAL A 75 -6.35 -1.15 -5.72
C VAL A 75 -6.13 -0.82 -4.24
N VAL A 76 -7.18 -0.89 -3.42
CA VAL A 76 -7.10 -0.56 -1.99
C VAL A 76 -6.19 -1.53 -1.24
N ASP A 77 -6.22 -2.82 -1.58
CA ASP A 77 -5.36 -3.82 -0.93
C ASP A 77 -3.89 -3.61 -1.29
N VAL A 78 -3.61 -3.38 -2.58
CA VAL A 78 -2.25 -3.08 -3.06
C VAL A 78 -1.71 -1.80 -2.42
N ASP A 79 -2.54 -0.75 -2.34
CA ASP A 79 -2.16 0.51 -1.71
C ASP A 79 -1.84 0.34 -0.21
N ARG A 80 -2.66 -0.42 0.53
CA ARG A 80 -2.39 -0.72 1.96
C ARG A 80 -1.05 -1.44 2.16
N VAL A 81 -0.72 -2.41 1.31
CA VAL A 81 0.59 -3.10 1.39
C VAL A 81 1.73 -2.16 1.02
N ALA A 82 1.53 -1.27 0.04
CA ALA A 82 2.52 -0.24 -0.31
C ALA A 82 2.73 0.79 0.81
N GLN A 83 1.69 1.10 1.59
CA GLN A 83 1.81 1.92 2.80
C GLN A 83 2.65 1.22 3.87
N VAL A 84 2.46 -0.09 4.09
CA VAL A 84 3.34 -0.88 4.98
C VAL A 84 4.79 -0.80 4.52
N ALA A 85 5.05 -1.01 3.22
CA ALA A 85 6.40 -0.86 2.66
C ALA A 85 6.98 0.54 2.91
N THR A 86 6.16 1.58 2.72
CA THR A 86 6.57 2.97 2.96
C THR A 86 6.91 3.22 4.44
N THR A 87 6.11 2.71 5.36
CA THR A 87 6.38 2.83 6.80
C THR A 87 7.66 2.11 7.18
N LEU A 88 7.87 0.89 6.68
CA LEU A 88 9.10 0.14 6.91
C LEU A 88 10.32 0.84 6.33
N GLU A 89 10.21 1.48 5.16
CA GLU A 89 11.29 2.28 4.56
C GLU A 89 11.68 3.50 5.40
N LYS A 90 10.76 4.06 6.18
CA LYS A 90 11.07 5.15 7.12
C LYS A 90 11.84 4.68 8.35
N ILE A 91 11.65 3.42 8.75
CA ILE A 91 12.25 2.85 9.96
C ILE A 91 13.57 2.14 9.64
N PHE A 92 13.65 1.47 8.50
CA PHE A 92 14.75 0.60 8.13
C PHE A 92 15.40 1.01 6.81
N LYS A 93 16.72 0.83 6.70
CA LYS A 93 17.42 0.99 5.42
C LYS A 93 16.85 0.01 4.39
N ARG A 94 16.54 0.50 3.18
CA ARG A 94 15.95 -0.28 2.08
C ARG A 94 16.63 -1.63 1.82
N GLN A 95 17.96 -1.67 1.88
CA GLN A 95 18.75 -2.90 1.70
C GLN A 95 18.46 -3.99 2.74
N ARG A 96 17.98 -3.63 3.93
CA ARG A 96 17.65 -4.58 5.01
C ARG A 96 16.20 -5.06 4.94
N LEU A 97 15.32 -4.38 4.21
CA LEU A 97 13.90 -4.70 4.17
C LEU A 97 13.61 -6.13 3.72
N PRO A 98 14.26 -6.70 2.68
CA PRO A 98 13.99 -8.08 2.26
C PRO A 98 14.22 -9.09 3.38
N ALA A 99 15.29 -8.90 4.17
CA ALA A 99 15.62 -9.76 5.30
C ALA A 99 14.65 -9.58 6.47
N ILE A 100 14.23 -8.33 6.75
CA ILE A 100 13.27 -8.02 7.83
C ILE A 100 11.88 -8.58 7.48
N VAL A 101 11.46 -8.44 6.23
CA VAL A 101 10.12 -8.85 5.78
C VAL A 101 9.96 -10.36 5.76
N ARG A 102 11.04 -11.12 5.50
CA ARG A 102 11.08 -12.58 5.51
C ARG A 102 11.53 -13.18 6.84
N GLY A 103 12.10 -12.39 7.73
CA GLY A 103 12.59 -12.84 9.03
C GLY A 103 11.47 -12.98 10.06
N PRO A 104 11.56 -13.95 10.99
CA PRO A 104 10.60 -14.09 12.07
C PRO A 104 10.64 -12.88 13.02
N MET A 105 9.47 -12.45 13.51
CA MET A 105 9.35 -11.33 14.44
C MET A 105 8.50 -11.73 15.66
N ARG A 106 9.00 -11.49 16.88
CA ARG A 106 8.29 -11.88 18.11
C ARG A 106 6.92 -11.21 18.24
N GLY A 107 6.81 -9.93 17.88
CA GLY A 107 5.54 -9.19 17.86
C GLY A 107 4.51 -9.68 16.83
N LEU A 108 4.85 -10.71 16.04
CA LEU A 108 3.98 -11.37 15.08
C LEU A 108 3.93 -12.90 15.31
N ASP A 109 4.05 -13.34 16.56
CA ASP A 109 4.05 -14.77 16.95
C ASP A 109 5.16 -15.57 16.25
N ASN A 110 6.36 -14.99 16.12
CA ASN A 110 7.51 -15.54 15.37
C ASN A 110 7.26 -15.78 13.88
N ARG A 111 6.21 -15.18 13.31
CA ARG A 111 5.97 -15.16 11.87
C ARG A 111 6.64 -13.95 11.23
N SER A 112 6.89 -14.05 9.94
CA SER A 112 7.44 -12.93 9.18
C SER A 112 6.33 -11.95 8.76
N ILE A 113 6.71 -10.70 8.45
CA ILE A 113 5.77 -9.72 7.90
C ILE A 113 5.14 -10.26 6.61
N TYR A 114 5.93 -10.93 5.77
CA TYR A 114 5.43 -11.56 4.55
C TYR A 114 4.37 -12.64 4.84
N ASP A 115 4.61 -13.48 5.85
CA ASP A 115 3.65 -14.52 6.24
C ASP A 115 2.35 -13.93 6.79
N VAL A 116 2.43 -12.87 7.59
CA VAL A 116 1.23 -12.20 8.11
C VAL A 116 0.47 -11.50 6.98
N LEU A 117 1.17 -10.81 6.07
CA LEU A 117 0.52 -10.16 4.93
C LEU A 117 -0.22 -11.16 4.03
N LYS A 118 0.35 -12.33 3.77
CA LYS A 118 -0.28 -13.33 2.87
C LYS A 118 -1.49 -14.01 3.51
N THR A 119 -1.51 -14.20 4.84
CA THR A 119 -2.59 -14.95 5.52
C THR A 119 -3.68 -14.07 6.11
N GLU A 120 -3.29 -12.91 6.66
CA GLU A 120 -4.18 -12.03 7.43
C GLU A 120 -4.29 -10.62 6.86
N GLY A 121 -3.43 -10.28 5.89
CA GLY A 121 -3.37 -8.96 5.29
C GLY A 121 -2.68 -7.94 6.19
N VAL A 122 -3.03 -6.67 5.98
CA VAL A 122 -2.29 -5.53 6.52
C VAL A 122 -2.66 -5.17 7.97
N ARG A 123 -3.85 -5.60 8.43
CA ARG A 123 -4.41 -5.19 9.73
C ARG A 123 -3.51 -5.53 10.93
N PRO A 124 -2.99 -6.75 11.09
CA PRO A 124 -2.13 -7.07 12.25
C PRO A 124 -0.84 -6.25 12.28
N ILE A 125 -0.28 -5.94 11.09
CA ILE A 125 0.96 -5.16 10.98
C ILE A 125 0.72 -3.68 11.29
N GLN A 126 -0.42 -3.13 10.87
CA GLN A 126 -0.83 -1.78 11.29
C GLN A 126 -1.05 -1.71 12.81
N GLY A 127 -1.65 -2.74 13.41
CA GLY A 127 -1.77 -2.86 14.87
C GLY A 127 -0.41 -2.86 15.56
N LEU A 128 0.55 -3.63 15.05
CA LEU A 128 1.92 -3.64 15.55
C LEU A 128 2.57 -2.24 15.46
N PHE A 129 2.45 -1.55 14.32
CA PHE A 129 2.99 -0.20 14.18
C PHE A 129 2.32 0.81 15.11
N HIS A 130 1.02 0.70 15.33
CA HIS A 130 0.32 1.54 16.30
C HIS A 130 0.82 1.26 17.73
N MET A 131 1.03 0.00 18.11
CA MET A 131 1.58 -0.34 19.42
C MET A 131 3.02 0.18 19.60
N LEU A 132 3.87 0.03 18.58
CA LEU A 132 5.24 0.55 18.60
C LEU A 132 5.27 2.09 18.67
N GLY A 133 4.38 2.77 17.94
CA GLY A 133 4.24 4.22 18.01
C GLY A 133 3.72 4.72 19.35
N ALA A 134 2.82 3.98 19.99
CA ALA A 134 2.29 4.30 21.32
C ALA A 134 3.31 4.06 22.44
N LEU A 135 4.24 3.11 22.26
CA LEU A 135 5.31 2.81 23.21
C LEU A 135 6.50 3.81 23.13
N VAL A 136 6.53 4.68 22.12
CA VAL A 136 7.55 5.74 21.97
C VAL A 136 6.85 7.12 21.90
N PRO A 137 6.39 7.66 23.04
CA PRO A 137 5.84 9.02 23.08
C PRO A 137 6.96 10.03 22.81
N GLY A 138 6.88 10.74 21.67
CA GLY A 138 7.87 11.76 21.29
C GLY A 138 8.79 11.40 20.13
N ALA A 139 8.52 10.33 19.37
CA ALA A 139 9.17 10.15 18.07
C ALA A 139 8.72 11.26 17.11
N GLU A 140 9.42 12.41 17.11
CA GLU A 140 9.30 13.38 16.02
C GLU A 140 9.44 12.65 14.68
N PRO A 141 8.72 13.09 13.63
CA PRO A 141 8.92 12.53 12.30
C PRO A 141 10.40 12.67 11.96
N ILE A 142 11.08 11.52 11.82
CA ILE A 142 12.51 11.41 11.50
C ILE A 142 12.82 12.41 10.40
N ARG A 143 13.48 13.52 10.76
CA ARG A 143 13.91 14.52 9.78
C ARG A 143 14.86 13.81 8.83
N ALA A 144 14.64 14.01 7.53
CA ALA A 144 15.46 13.41 6.48
C ALA A 144 16.94 13.73 6.75
N GLY A 145 17.68 12.76 7.28
CA GLY A 145 19.09 12.93 7.63
C GLY A 145 19.53 12.23 8.92
N GLU A 146 18.65 12.00 9.90
CA GLU A 146 19.04 11.40 11.18
C GLU A 146 18.76 9.89 11.22
N SER A 147 19.83 9.10 11.35
CA SER A 147 19.74 7.66 11.56
C SER A 147 19.46 7.37 13.03
N PHE A 148 18.26 6.89 13.35
CA PHE A 148 17.98 6.28 14.65
C PHE A 148 18.90 5.06 14.83
N GLU A 149 19.73 5.08 15.87
CA GLU A 149 20.66 3.99 16.13
C GLU A 149 19.89 2.70 16.44
N ARG A 150 20.27 1.64 15.73
CA ARG A 150 19.49 0.43 15.42
C ARG A 150 19.16 -0.51 16.60
N LYS A 151 19.52 -0.17 17.85
CA LYS A 151 19.35 -1.09 18.99
C LYS A 151 17.99 -0.96 19.66
N ASP A 152 17.45 0.25 19.84
CA ASP A 152 16.36 0.43 20.81
C ASP A 152 14.98 0.01 20.30
N ALA A 153 14.68 0.19 19.01
CA ALA A 153 13.38 -0.19 18.45
C ALA A 153 13.20 -1.72 18.32
N LEU A 154 14.30 -2.46 18.12
CA LEU A 154 14.30 -3.92 18.06
C LEU A 154 14.38 -4.55 19.46
N THR A 155 15.03 -3.92 20.44
CA THR A 155 15.06 -4.41 21.83
C THR A 155 13.69 -4.37 22.49
N ILE A 156 12.84 -3.40 22.16
CA ILE A 156 11.46 -3.31 22.69
C ILE A 156 10.55 -4.40 22.09
N ALA A 157 10.77 -4.80 20.83
CA ALA A 157 10.04 -5.91 20.20
C ALA A 157 10.66 -7.30 20.46
N ALA A 158 11.83 -7.37 21.09
CA ALA A 158 12.61 -8.60 21.29
C ALA A 158 12.87 -8.95 22.77
N ARG A 159 12.19 -8.30 23.72
CA ARG A 159 12.09 -8.79 25.10
C ARG A 159 10.83 -9.61 25.26
#